data_AF-A0A956VTK5-F1
#
_entry.id   AF-A0A956VTK5-F1
#
_cell.length_a   1.000
_cell.length_b   1.000
_cell.length_c   1.000
_cell.angle_alpha   90.00
_cell.angle_beta   90.00
_cell.angle_gamma   90.00
#
_symmetry.space_group_name_H-M   'P 1'
#
loop_
_entity.id
_entity.type
_entity.pdbx_description
1 polymer ?
#
loop_
_entity_poly.entity_id
_entity_poly.type
_entity_poly.pdbx_seq_one_letter_code
_entity_poly.pdbx_strand_id
1 'polypeptide(L)'
;ILEQPDPTIPVVDEDATLEASGYRMLPLSWLLDEFERRRAGDVAWFRSLDDLDRAGEHPAVGEVTVGNVLSHLAHHDAAHLQQIAGILDATANTGRGNLRRLDA
;
A
#
# COMPACT_ATOMS: atom_id res chain seq x y z
N ILE A 1 -0.02 14.39 -10.82
CA ILE A 1 -0.23 15.65 -10.06
C ILE A 1 0.99 16.58 -10.16
N LEU A 2 2.21 16.10 -9.90
CA LEU A 2 3.40 16.97 -9.83
C LEU A 2 3.94 17.42 -11.21
N GLU A 3 3.75 16.62 -12.25
CA GLU A 3 4.35 16.86 -13.57
C GLU A 3 3.58 17.84 -14.45
N GLN A 4 2.28 17.99 -14.24
CA GLN A 4 1.41 18.85 -15.04
C GLN A 4 0.33 19.48 -14.14
N PRO A 5 -0.18 20.67 -14.49
CA PRO A 5 -1.33 21.26 -13.80
C PRO A 5 -2.59 20.42 -14.04
N ASP A 6 -3.45 20.35 -13.02
CA ASP A 6 -4.78 19.74 -13.03
C ASP A 6 -4.88 18.40 -13.79
N PRO A 7 -4.01 17.41 -13.51
CA PRO A 7 -4.05 16.13 -14.22
C PRO A 7 -5.27 15.31 -13.84
N THR A 8 -5.79 14.55 -14.78
CA THR A 8 -6.63 13.40 -14.46
C THR A 8 -5.78 12.34 -13.75
N ILE A 9 -6.20 11.91 -12.57
CA ILE A 9 -5.62 10.79 -11.84
C ILE A 9 -6.25 9.51 -12.40
N PRO A 10 -5.46 8.58 -12.96
CA PRO A 10 -6.01 7.39 -13.57
C PRO A 10 -6.65 6.47 -12.54
N VAL A 11 -7.77 5.85 -12.91
CA VAL A 11 -8.29 4.70 -12.18
C VAL A 11 -7.40 3.51 -12.50
N VAL A 12 -6.82 2.91 -11.46
CA VAL A 12 -5.95 1.74 -11.59
C VAL A 12 -6.76 0.50 -11.23
N ASP A 13 -6.71 -0.51 -12.11
CA ASP A 13 -7.13 -1.86 -11.76
C ASP A 13 -5.96 -2.55 -11.04
N GLU A 14 -6.06 -2.61 -9.72
CA GLU A 14 -5.00 -3.14 -8.84
C GLU A 14 -4.79 -4.64 -9.06
N ASP A 15 -5.87 -5.40 -9.31
CA ASP A 15 -5.80 -6.84 -9.56
C ASP A 15 -5.08 -7.13 -10.88
N ALA A 16 -5.46 -6.42 -11.95
CA ALA A 16 -4.79 -6.54 -13.24
C ALA A 16 -3.32 -6.10 -13.16
N THR A 17 -3.02 -5.04 -12.40
CA THR A 17 -1.66 -4.56 -12.16
C THR A 17 -0.82 -5.61 -11.44
N LEU A 18 -1.38 -6.24 -10.40
CA LEU A 18 -0.72 -7.32 -9.67
C LEU A 18 -0.46 -8.53 -10.57
N GLU A 19 -1.43 -8.95 -11.39
CA GLU A 19 -1.23 -10.07 -12.33
C GLU A 19 -0.13 -9.77 -13.35
N ALA A 20 -0.12 -8.56 -13.91
CA ALA A 20 0.88 -8.14 -14.88
C ALA A 20 2.30 -8.03 -14.28
N SER A 21 2.42 -7.78 -12.97
CA SER A 21 3.72 -7.59 -12.29
C SER A 21 4.55 -8.88 -12.17
N GLY A 22 3.92 -10.05 -12.22
CA GLY A 22 4.56 -11.34 -11.92
C GLY A 22 4.91 -11.54 -10.43
N TYR A 23 4.54 -10.62 -9.53
CA TYR A 23 4.90 -10.69 -8.11
C TYR A 23 4.35 -11.92 -7.39
N ARG A 24 3.22 -12.48 -7.85
CA ARG A 24 2.66 -13.74 -7.31
C ARG A 24 3.64 -14.92 -7.38
N MET A 25 4.60 -14.89 -8.31
CA MET A 25 5.55 -15.98 -8.53
C MET A 25 6.87 -15.78 -7.77
N LEU A 26 7.06 -14.64 -7.10
CA LEU A 26 8.32 -14.32 -6.42
C LEU A 26 8.31 -14.80 -4.96
N PRO A 27 9.49 -15.15 -4.40
CA PRO A 27 9.60 -15.50 -2.99
C PRO A 27 9.21 -14.35 -2.08
N LEU A 28 8.52 -14.64 -0.97
CA LEU A 28 8.11 -13.62 0.01
C LEU A 28 9.29 -12.80 0.54
N SER A 29 10.43 -13.43 0.83
CA SER A 29 11.63 -12.72 1.29
C SER A 29 12.08 -11.66 0.28
N TRP A 30 12.09 -12.03 -1.00
CA TRP A 30 12.44 -11.10 -2.07
C TRP A 30 11.44 -9.94 -2.16
N LEU A 31 10.13 -10.23 -2.04
CA LEU A 31 9.09 -9.19 -2.06
C LEU A 31 9.24 -8.21 -0.89
N LEU A 32 9.61 -8.70 0.30
CA LEU A 32 9.86 -7.85 1.47
C LEU A 32 11.11 -6.97 1.29
N ASP A 33 12.20 -7.54 0.79
CA ASP A 33 13.43 -6.79 0.49
C ASP A 33 13.16 -5.70 -0.57
N GLU A 34 12.41 -6.04 -1.62
CA GLU A 34 12.03 -5.10 -2.66
C GLU A 34 11.10 -4.00 -2.15
N PHE A 35 10.13 -4.35 -1.30
CA PHE A 35 9.24 -3.39 -0.65
C PHE A 35 10.04 -2.42 0.23
N GLU A 36 10.95 -2.91 1.07
CA GLU A 36 11.80 -2.06 1.91
C GLU A 36 12.62 -1.09 1.05
N ARG A 37 13.28 -1.61 0.01
CA ARG A 37 14.10 -0.80 -0.90
C ARG A 37 13.30 0.30 -1.58
N ARG A 38 12.11 -0.02 -2.11
CA ARG A 38 11.23 0.98 -2.75
C ARG A 38 10.72 1.98 -1.75
N ARG A 39 10.21 1.52 -0.60
CA ARG A 39 9.66 2.40 0.43
C ARG A 39 10.68 3.39 0.97
N ALA A 40 11.95 2.99 1.12
CA ALA A 40 13.01 3.90 1.50
C ALA A 40 13.20 5.04 0.48
N GLY A 41 13.18 4.71 -0.82
CA GLY A 41 13.22 5.69 -1.91
C GLY A 41 12.00 6.60 -1.93
N ASP A 42 10.81 6.01 -1.82
CA ASP A 42 9.53 6.73 -1.81
C ASP A 42 9.48 7.73 -0.65
N VAL A 43 9.84 7.30 0.57
CA VAL A 43 9.85 8.19 1.75
C VAL A 43 10.87 9.31 1.62
N ALA A 44 12.05 9.05 1.05
CA ALA A 44 13.02 10.09 0.78
C ALA A 44 12.47 11.13 -0.21
N TRP A 45 11.79 10.67 -1.26
CA TRP A 45 11.12 11.54 -2.24
C TRP A 45 9.94 12.30 -1.65
N PHE A 46 9.08 11.67 -0.85
CA PHE A 46 7.95 12.33 -0.19
C PHE A 46 8.40 13.48 0.69
N ARG A 47 9.52 13.32 1.39
CA ARG A 47 10.12 14.36 2.25
C ARG A 47 10.67 15.55 1.46
N SER A 48 10.91 15.40 0.16
CA SER A 48 11.36 16.51 -0.70
C SER A 48 10.21 17.22 -1.41
N LEU A 49 8.95 16.87 -1.14
CA LEU A 49 7.79 17.53 -1.73
C LEU A 49 7.47 18.81 -0.95
N ASP A 50 7.43 19.95 -1.65
CA ASP A 50 7.21 21.26 -1.03
C ASP A 50 5.75 21.75 -1.13
N ASP A 51 5.03 21.37 -2.19
CA ASP A 51 3.68 21.85 -2.48
C ASP A 51 2.66 20.70 -2.42
N LEU A 52 2.09 20.52 -1.23
CA LEU A 52 1.13 19.46 -0.94
C LEU A 52 -0.31 19.82 -1.36
N ASP A 53 -0.57 21.09 -1.69
CA ASP A 53 -1.89 21.57 -2.08
C ASP A 53 -2.14 21.41 -3.58
N ARG A 54 -1.11 21.08 -4.38
CA ARG A 54 -1.30 20.71 -5.79
C ARG A 54 -2.32 19.59 -5.91
N ALA A 55 -3.28 19.79 -6.80
CA ALA A 55 -4.39 18.87 -7.01
C ALA A 55 -4.41 18.28 -8.42
N GLY A 56 -5.13 17.16 -8.54
CA GLY A 56 -5.61 16.62 -9.80
C GLY A 56 -7.02 16.06 -9.61
N GLU A 57 -7.66 15.67 -10.71
CA GLU A 57 -9.04 15.20 -10.72
C GLU A 57 -9.08 13.68 -10.84
N HIS A 58 -9.63 13.00 -9.83
CA HIS A 58 -9.91 11.57 -9.91
C HIS A 58 -11.36 11.33 -10.39
N PRO A 59 -11.58 10.56 -11.48
CA PRO A 59 -12.91 10.40 -12.09
C PRO A 59 -14.03 9.94 -11.15
N ALA A 60 -13.69 9.21 -10.09
CA ALA A 60 -14.68 8.67 -9.14
C ALA A 60 -14.82 9.47 -7.83
N VAL A 61 -13.83 10.28 -7.45
CA VAL A 61 -13.83 10.95 -6.12
C VAL A 61 -13.61 12.47 -6.19
N GLY A 62 -13.40 13.02 -7.39
CA GLY A 62 -13.18 14.45 -7.62
C GLY A 62 -11.75 14.87 -7.32
N GLU A 63 -11.60 16.12 -6.88
CA GLU A 63 -10.31 16.74 -6.57
C GLU A 63 -9.55 15.95 -5.48
N VAL A 64 -8.27 15.67 -5.75
CA VAL A 64 -7.35 15.00 -4.82
C VAL A 64 -6.03 15.75 -4.81
N THR A 65 -5.59 16.19 -3.64
CA THR A 65 -4.29 16.86 -3.47
C THR A 65 -3.14 15.88 -3.27
N VAL A 66 -1.90 16.33 -3.47
CA VAL A 66 -0.70 15.57 -3.11
C VAL A 66 -0.74 15.18 -1.62
N GLY A 67 -1.15 16.10 -0.75
CA GLY A 67 -1.32 15.83 0.68
C GLY A 67 -2.35 14.72 0.96
N ASN A 68 -3.46 14.67 0.22
CA ASN A 68 -4.43 13.58 0.33
C ASN A 68 -3.82 12.24 -0.08
N VAL A 69 -3.06 12.18 -1.17
CA VAL A 69 -2.38 10.95 -1.61
C VAL A 69 -1.39 10.45 -0.55
N LEU A 70 -0.56 11.34 0.02
CA LEU A 70 0.39 10.95 1.07
C LEU A 70 -0.33 10.43 2.33
N SER A 71 -1.40 11.10 2.75
CA SER A 71 -2.20 10.64 3.88
C SER A 71 -2.88 9.30 3.59
N HIS A 72 -3.37 9.10 2.35
CA HIS A 72 -3.97 7.86 1.92
C HIS A 72 -2.95 6.70 1.95
N LEU A 73 -1.73 6.91 1.46
CA LEU A 73 -0.66 5.90 1.52
C LEU A 73 -0.36 5.43 2.94
N ALA A 74 -0.25 6.37 3.90
CA ALA A 74 -0.01 6.02 5.30
C ALA A 74 -1.16 5.20 5.91
N HIS A 75 -2.40 5.57 5.59
CA HIS A 75 -3.58 4.82 6.03
C HIS A 75 -3.65 3.42 5.39
N HIS A 76 -3.33 3.34 4.09
CA HIS A 76 -3.33 2.11 3.31
C HIS A 76 -2.32 1.08 3.86
N ASP A 77 -1.11 1.53 4.23
CA ASP A 77 -0.13 0.69 4.90
C ASP A 77 -0.66 0.09 6.21
N ALA A 78 -1.31 0.91 7.04
CA ALA A 78 -1.89 0.45 8.30
C ALA A 78 -3.03 -0.56 8.07
N ALA A 79 -3.86 -0.34 7.05
CA ALA A 79 -4.94 -1.24 6.69
C ALA A 79 -4.43 -2.63 6.28
N HIS A 80 -3.35 -2.70 5.48
CA HIS A 80 -2.76 -3.99 5.10
C HIS A 80 -2.02 -4.69 6.24
N LEU A 81 -1.37 -3.96 7.14
CA LEU A 81 -0.81 -4.55 8.36
C LEU A 81 -1.90 -5.18 9.22
N GLN A 82 -3.05 -4.51 9.37
CA GLN A 82 -4.20 -5.07 10.05
C GLN A 82 -4.74 -6.32 9.34
N GLN A 83 -4.84 -6.30 8.01
CA GLN A 83 -5.28 -7.45 7.21
C GLN A 83 -4.35 -8.66 7.40
N ILE A 84 -3.03 -8.46 7.31
CA ILE A 84 -2.03 -9.52 7.52
C ILE A 84 -2.14 -10.09 8.93
N ALA A 85 -2.22 -9.23 9.95
CA ALA A 85 -2.36 -9.67 11.34
C ALA A 85 -3.63 -10.50 11.54
N GLY A 86 -4.76 -10.10 10.94
CA GLY A 86 -6.00 -10.85 10.97
C GLY A 86 -5.88 -12.24 10.33
N ILE A 87 -5.22 -12.33 9.17
CA ILE A 87 -4.96 -13.61 8.50
C ILE A 87 -4.08 -14.52 9.37
N LEU A 88 -3.03 -13.97 9.98
CA LEU A 88 -2.13 -14.73 10.86
C LEU A 88 -2.84 -15.24 12.12
N ASP A 89 -3.76 -14.47 12.69
CA ASP A 89 -4.55 -14.91 13.84
C ASP A 89 -5.58 -15.98 13.48
N ALA A 90 -6.22 -15.85 12.31
CA ALA A 90 -7.19 -16.82 11.80
C ALA A 90 -6.56 -18.13 11.29
N THR A 91 -5.28 -18.10 10.91
CA THR A 91 -4.58 -19.28 10.38
C THR A 91 -4.08 -20.17 11.52
N ALA A 92 -4.33 -21.48 11.42
CA ALA A 92 -3.87 -22.45 12.40
C ALA A 92 -2.32 -22.46 12.49
N ASN A 93 -1.78 -21.78 13.51
CA ASN A 93 -0.34 -21.75 13.75
C ASN A 93 0.09 -22.99 14.54
N THR A 94 0.59 -24.01 13.84
CA THR A 94 1.09 -25.26 14.44
C THR A 94 2.25 -25.02 15.41
N GLY A 95 3.02 -23.94 15.22
CA GLY A 95 4.09 -23.51 16.12
C GLY A 95 3.63 -23.01 17.49
N ARG A 96 2.33 -22.70 17.66
CA ARG A 96 1.76 -22.36 18.98
C ARG A 96 1.54 -23.59 19.86
N GLY A 97 1.69 -24.81 19.34
CA GLY A 97 1.47 -26.05 20.09
C GLY A 97 0.08 -26.06 20.75
N ASN A 98 0.05 -26.20 22.07
CA ASN A 98 -1.16 -26.20 22.89
C ASN A 98 -1.67 -24.80 23.28
N LEU A 99 -0.96 -23.73 22.93
CA LEU A 99 -1.36 -22.33 23.20
C LEU A 99 -2.39 -21.80 22.17
N ARG A 100 -3.17 -22.70 21.57
CA ARG A 100 -4.29 -22.30 20.70
C ARG A 100 -5.35 -21.67 21.59
N ARG A 101 -6.04 -20.64 21.09
CA ARG A 101 -7.19 -20.06 21.78
C ARG A 101 -8.14 -21.21 22.08
N LEU A 102 -8.34 -21.50 23.37
CA LEU A 102 -9.40 -22.41 23.80
C LEU A 102 -10.68 -21.62 23.56
N ASP A 103 -11.32 -21.85 22.43
CA ASP A 103 -12.66 -21.33 22.21
C ASP A 103 -13.56 -21.89 23.33
N ALA A 104 -14.17 -20.99 24.10
CA ALA A 104 -15.21 -21.29 25.07
C ALA A 104 -16.58 -21.11 24.41
#